data_AF-A0A1S2L1T2-F1
#
_entry.id   AF-A0A1S2L1T2-F1
#
_cell.length_a   1.000
_cell.length_b   1.000
_cell.length_c   1.000
_cell.angle_alpha   90.00
_cell.angle_beta   90.00
_cell.angle_gamma   90.00
#
_symmetry.space_group_name_H-M   'P 1'
#
loop_
_entity.id
_entity.type
_entity.pdbx_description
1 polymer ?
#
loop_
_entity_poly.entity_id
_entity_poly.type
_entity_poly.pdbx_seq_one_letter_code
_entity_poly.pdbx_strand_id
1 'polypeptide(L)' 'MEKKLKIMKENKIWYGLADNKIYNGEIKNRLLVYGKGKHFYETGELRYEGTFGGDKRFEFKNGMEYKKNGEIVPEGTV' A
#
# COMPACT_ATOMS: atom_id res chain seq x y z
N MET A 1 -7.88 22.01 23.14
CA MET A 1 -6.62 21.74 22.41
C MET A 1 -6.63 20.29 21.95
N GLU A 2 -7.21 20.02 20.78
CA GLU A 2 -7.02 18.72 20.13
C GLU A 2 -5.67 18.74 19.42
N LYS A 3 -4.73 17.90 19.86
CA LYS A 3 -3.59 17.56 19.01
C LYS A 3 -4.16 16.84 17.80
N LYS A 4 -4.53 17.57 16.75
CA LYS A 4 -4.70 17.00 15.41
C LYS A 4 -3.39 16.30 15.11
N LEU A 5 -3.39 14.97 15.22
CA LEU A 5 -2.28 14.12 14.82
C LEU A 5 -2.02 14.51 13.36
N LYS A 6 -1.01 15.37 13.12
CA LYS A 6 -0.62 15.80 11.79
C LYS A 6 -0.07 14.55 11.15
N ILE A 7 -0.93 13.79 10.48
CA ILE A 7 -0.54 12.55 9.83
C ILE A 7 0.51 12.96 8.81
N MET A 8 1.77 12.68 9.13
CA MET A 8 2.88 13.02 8.26
C MET A 8 2.79 12.07 7.08
N LYS A 9 2.47 12.61 5.90
CA LYS A 9 2.46 11.91 4.62
C LYS A 9 3.90 11.61 4.20
N GLU A 10 4.55 10.77 4.99
CA GLU A 10 5.88 10.28 4.68
C GLU A 10 5.72 9.10 3.73
N ASN A 11 6.25 9.26 2.52
CA ASN A 11 6.41 8.14 1.60
C ASN A 11 7.50 7.21 2.17
N LYS A 12 7.13 5.97 2.46
CA LYS A 12 8.02 4.98 3.08
C LYS A 12 8.03 3.71 2.28
N ILE A 13 9.21 3.11 2.22
CA ILE A 13 9.38 1.76 1.72
C ILE A 13 9.34 0.80 2.90
N TRP A 14 8.57 -0.26 2.76
CA TRP A 14 8.46 -1.33 3.73
C TRP A 14 8.95 -2.63 3.11
N TYR A 15 9.75 -3.34 3.89
CA TYR A 15 10.32 -4.63 3.53
C TYR A 15 9.64 -5.73 4.35
N GLY A 16 9.45 -6.88 3.71
CA GLY A 16 9.03 -8.12 4.36
C GLY A 16 10.18 -8.75 5.14
N LEU A 17 9.90 -9.86 5.83
CA LEU A 17 10.92 -10.60 6.59
C LEU A 17 12.02 -11.20 5.70
N ALA A 18 11.73 -11.41 4.42
CA ALA A 18 12.69 -11.89 3.42
C ALA A 18 13.47 -10.74 2.75
N ASP A 19 13.48 -9.54 3.35
CA ASP A 19 14.11 -8.32 2.82
C ASP A 19 13.62 -7.92 1.41
N ASN A 20 12.44 -8.39 1.04
CA ASN A 20 11.78 -8.06 -0.20
C ASN A 20 10.91 -6.81 0.01
N LYS A 21 10.91 -5.90 -0.96
CA LYS A 21 10.04 -4.71 -0.92
C LYS A 21 8.59 -5.16 -1.03
N ILE A 22 7.80 -4.90 0.01
CA ILE A 22 6.36 -5.24 0.05
C ILE A 22 5.48 -4.01 -0.18
N TYR A 23 5.95 -2.82 0.17
CA TYR A 23 5.16 -1.60 0.03
C TYR A 23 6.01 -0.35 -0.19
N ASN A 24 5.44 0.61 -0.92
CA ASN A 24 5.99 1.95 -1.12
C ASN A 24 4.85 2.96 -1.16
N GLY A 25 4.70 3.79 -0.14
CA GLY A 25 3.61 4.75 -0.08
C GLY A 25 3.46 5.43 1.27
N GLU A 26 2.33 6.09 1.48
CA GLU A 26 2.05 6.83 2.70
C GLU A 26 1.71 5.86 3.87
N ILE A 27 2.36 6.08 5.03
CA ILE A 27 2.17 5.25 6.23
C ILE A 27 1.67 6.08 7.41
N LYS A 28 0.47 5.75 7.93
CA LYS A 28 -0.23 6.55 8.94
C LYS A 28 0.47 6.39 10.28
N ASN A 29 0.78 5.13 10.60
CA ASN A 29 1.49 4.67 11.79
C ASN A 29 2.29 3.42 11.45
N ARG A 30 3.16 2.95 12.36
CA ARG A 30 4.02 1.76 12.22
C ARG A 30 3.36 0.45 11.75
N LEU A 31 2.04 0.38 11.58
CA LEU A 31 1.30 -0.82 11.15
C LEU A 31 0.30 -0.58 10.01
N LEU A 32 -0.01 0.69 9.69
CA LEU A 32 -1.16 1.06 8.88
C LEU A 32 -0.72 1.90 7.68
N VAL A 33 -0.94 1.36 6.48
CA VAL A 33 -0.76 2.07 5.21
C VAL A 33 -2.02 2.85 4.88
N TYR A 34 -1.87 4.07 4.37
CA TYR A 34 -2.98 4.96 4.04
C TYR A 34 -2.65 5.72 2.77
N GLY A 35 -3.61 6.47 2.22
CA GLY A 35 -3.32 7.37 1.11
C GLY A 35 -2.74 6.61 -0.09
N LYS A 36 -1.91 7.25 -0.90
CA LYS A 36 -1.37 6.63 -2.12
C LYS A 36 -0.22 5.69 -1.82
N GLY A 37 -0.16 4.57 -2.53
CA GLY A 37 0.98 3.66 -2.48
C GLY A 37 0.95 2.55 -3.52
N LYS A 38 1.98 1.72 -3.45
CA LYS A 38 2.17 0.50 -4.23
C LYS A 38 2.42 -0.67 -3.29
N HIS A 39 1.76 -1.78 -3.54
CA HIS A 39 1.97 -3.06 -2.85
C HIS A 39 2.50 -4.09 -3.85
N PHE A 40 3.42 -4.93 -3.40
CA PHE A 40 4.18 -5.84 -4.26
C PHE A 40 3.98 -7.29 -3.80
N TYR A 41 4.06 -8.23 -4.74
CA TYR A 41 4.20 -9.65 -4.42
C TYR A 41 5.53 -9.92 -3.72
N GLU A 42 5.65 -11.08 -3.06
CA GLU A 42 6.90 -11.46 -2.39
C GLU A 42 8.09 -11.52 -3.34
N THR A 43 7.84 -11.87 -4.59
CA THR A 43 8.81 -11.92 -5.68
C THR A 43 9.14 -10.55 -6.29
N GLY A 44 8.50 -9.47 -5.83
CA GLY A 44 8.82 -8.08 -6.15
C GLY A 44 7.98 -7.44 -7.27
N GLU A 45 7.15 -8.21 -7.97
CA GLU A 45 6.24 -7.68 -8.98
C GLU A 45 5.16 -6.80 -8.35
N LEU A 46 4.71 -5.78 -9.09
CA LEU A 46 3.62 -4.92 -8.64
C LEU A 46 2.34 -5.76 -8.51
N ARG A 47 1.73 -5.71 -7.34
CA ARG A 47 0.42 -6.32 -7.07
C ARG A 47 -0.69 -5.27 -7.12
N TYR A 48 -0.47 -4.10 -6.55
CA TYR A 48 -1.50 -3.06 -6.49
C TYR A 48 -0.89 -1.67 -6.51
N GLU A 49 -1.50 -0.74 -7.24
CA GLU A 49 -1.21 0.68 -7.19
C GLU A 49 -2.51 1.46 -6.98
N GLY A 50 -2.56 2.27 -5.91
CA GLY A 50 -3.79 2.97 -5.57
C GLY A 50 -3.78 3.59 -4.18
N THR A 51 -4.98 3.76 -3.64
CA THR A 51 -5.23 4.33 -2.33
C THR A 51 -5.53 3.26 -1.29
N PHE A 52 -5.08 3.49 -0.06
CA PHE A 52 -5.21 2.55 1.06
C PHE A 52 -6.04 3.13 2.20
N GLY A 53 -6.83 2.26 2.84
CA GLY A 53 -7.82 2.62 3.86
C GLY A 53 -7.28 3.06 5.22
N GLY A 54 -6.03 2.76 5.58
CA GLY A 54 -5.49 3.09 6.90
C GLY A 54 -6.14 2.36 8.08
N ASP A 55 -7.26 1.67 7.90
CA ASP A 55 -8.01 0.98 8.96
C ASP A 55 -7.58 -0.48 9.08
N LYS A 56 -7.15 -1.11 7.98
CA LYS A 56 -6.50 -2.42 7.97
C LYS A 56 -5.20 -2.39 7.16
N ARG A 57 -4.27 -3.31 7.47
CA ARG A 57 -3.02 -3.46 6.73
C ARG A 57 -3.33 -3.85 5.27
N PHE A 58 -2.83 -3.07 4.33
CA PHE A 58 -3.04 -3.26 2.89
C PHE A 58 -4.52 -3.33 2.45
N GLU A 59 -5.40 -2.56 3.10
CA GLU A 59 -6.77 -2.40 2.61
C GLU A 59 -6.79 -1.54 1.35
N PHE A 60 -6.95 -2.16 0.19
CA PHE A 60 -7.09 -1.49 -1.09
C PHE A 60 -8.43 -0.72 -1.15
N LYS A 61 -8.41 0.52 -1.62
CA LYS A 61 -9.61 1.38 -1.72
C LYS A 61 -9.93 1.81 -3.13
N ASN A 62 -9.02 2.51 -3.80
CA ASN A 62 -9.20 2.89 -5.21
C ASN A 62 -7.89 2.72 -5.95
N GLY A 63 -7.86 1.92 -6.99
CA GLY A 63 -6.62 1.61 -7.70
C GLY A 63 -6.75 0.47 -8.68
N MET A 64 -5.61 -0.04 -9.12
CA MET A 64 -5.50 -1.16 -10.03
C MET A 64 -4.77 -2.32 -9.34
N GLU A 65 -5.38 -3.50 -9.34
CA GLU A 65 -4.71 -4.75 -8.98
C GLU A 65 -4.16 -5.43 -10.24
N TYR A 66 -2.98 -6.01 -10.09
CA TYR A 66 -2.24 -6.71 -11.12
C TYR A 66 -2.00 -8.14 -10.66
N LYS A 67 -2.20 -9.10 -11.55
CA LYS A 67 -1.73 -10.48 -11.38
C LYS A 67 -0.20 -10.49 -11.37
N LYS A 68 0.37 -11.60 -10.91
CA LYS A 68 1.83 -11.79 -10.85
C LYS A 68 2.55 -11.64 -12.20
N ASN A 69 1.88 -11.97 -13.31
CA ASN A 69 2.40 -11.78 -14.67
C ASN A 69 2.24 -10.34 -15.21
N GLY A 70 1.72 -9.41 -14.39
CA GLY A 70 1.51 -8.00 -14.75
C GLY A 70 0.17 -7.70 -15.43
N GLU A 71 -0.67 -8.71 -15.70
CA GLU A 71 -2.01 -8.47 -16.24
C GLU A 71 -2.92 -7.78 -15.21
N ILE A 72 -3.77 -6.86 -15.65
CA ILE A 72 -4.76 -6.21 -14.77
C ILE A 72 -5.81 -7.24 -14.35
N VAL A 73 -6.17 -7.23 -13.07
CA VAL A 73 -7.32 -7.97 -12.55
C VAL A 73 -8.59 -7.18 -12.93
N PRO A 74 -9.52 -7.74 -13.73
CA PRO A 74 -10.69 -6.99 -14.22
C PRO A 74 -11.58 -6.42 -13.11
N GLU A 75 -11.70 -7.13 -12.00
CA GLU A 75 -12.43 -6.71 -10.79
C GLU A 75 -11.57 -5.95 -9.78
N GLY A 76 -10.27 -5.79 -10.07
CA GLY A 76 -9.30 -5.14 -9.21
C GLY A 76 -9.34 -3.61 -9.27
N THR A 77 -10.25 -3.05 -10.07
CA THR A 77 -10.57 -1.62 -10.03
C THR A 77 -11.62 -1.40 -8.94
N VAL A 78 -11.17 -0.91 -7.78
CA VAL A 78 -12.02 -0.58 -6.63
C VAL A 78 -12.35 0.91 -6.64
#